data_AF-A0A951F5U1-F1
#
_entry.id   AF-A0A951F5U1-F1
#
_cell.length_a   1.000
_cell.length_b   1.000
_cell.length_c   1.000
_cell.angle_alpha   90.00
_cell.angle_beta   90.00
_cell.angle_gamma   90.00
#
_symmetry.space_group_name_H-M   'P 1'
#
loop_
_entity.id
_entity.type
_entity.pdbx_description
1 polymer ?
#
loop_
_entity_poly.entity_id
_entity_poly.type
_entity_poly.pdbx_seq_one_letter_code
_entity_poly.pdbx_strand_id
1 'polypeptide(L)'
;MQLRRKMLVALAATPLIAGGFVLQIGKPSTNQEALSRNAALVVRGYACAEAEKTKVSGTAEGIVDGARESIPLKLIPISGQGMYAVTQQWPSKGKWVLTFTMTNPRFGEQSAMLKVGGGAVNWTEITRLSRAPTNAEVEAALQERAETAQVQR
;
A
#
# COMPACT_ATOMS: atom_id res chain seq x y z
N MET A 1 43.57 -28.37 47.07
CA MET A 1 43.51 -28.57 45.61
C MET A 1 42.20 -27.96 45.12
N GLN A 2 42.20 -26.71 44.65
CA GLN A 2 41.00 -25.96 44.24
C GLN A 2 40.87 -26.01 42.72
N LEU A 3 39.86 -26.74 42.20
CA LEU A 3 39.60 -26.84 40.76
C LEU A 3 38.86 -25.57 40.29
N ARG A 4 39.57 -24.67 39.61
CA ARG A 4 38.98 -23.46 39.00
C ARG A 4 38.11 -23.84 37.80
N ARG A 5 36.79 -23.80 37.98
CA ARG A 5 35.79 -24.01 36.93
C ARG A 5 35.82 -22.81 35.98
N LYS A 6 36.45 -22.97 34.80
CA LYS A 6 36.45 -21.95 33.74
C LYS A 6 35.07 -21.96 33.08
N MET A 7 34.24 -20.97 33.40
CA MET A 7 32.97 -20.71 32.74
C MET A 7 33.27 -20.03 31.40
N LEU A 8 33.09 -20.76 30.30
CA LEU A 8 33.21 -20.24 28.94
C LEU A 8 31.89 -19.58 28.57
N VAL A 9 31.87 -18.24 28.47
CA VAL A 9 30.71 -17.48 27.98
C VAL A 9 30.79 -17.45 26.44
N ALA A 10 29.91 -18.20 25.78
CA ALA A 10 29.76 -18.15 24.33
C ALA A 10 28.84 -16.98 23.95
N LEU A 11 29.42 -15.93 23.34
CA LEU A 11 28.68 -14.80 22.80
C LEU A 11 28.06 -15.21 21.46
N ALA A 12 26.79 -15.60 21.46
CA ALA A 12 26.05 -15.88 20.23
C ALA A 12 25.72 -14.55 19.53
N ALA A 13 26.45 -14.20 18.47
CA ALA A 13 26.12 -13.08 17.60
C ALA A 13 24.90 -13.45 16.75
N THR A 14 23.71 -12.98 17.14
CA THR A 14 22.52 -13.08 16.29
C THR A 14 22.65 -12.13 15.10
N PRO A 15 22.62 -12.63 13.84
CA PRO A 15 22.62 -11.74 12.68
C PRO A 15 21.32 -10.92 12.65
N LEU A 16 21.45 -9.61 12.74
CA LEU A 16 20.36 -8.67 12.49
C LEU A 16 20.11 -8.64 10.97
N ILE A 17 19.05 -9.30 10.50
CA ILE A 17 18.55 -9.10 9.13
C ILE A 17 17.82 -7.74 9.12
N ALA A 18 18.59 -6.65 9.07
CA ALA A 18 18.09 -5.28 9.05
C ALA A 18 17.82 -4.82 7.61
N GLY A 19 16.92 -5.52 6.90
CA GLY A 19 16.50 -5.13 5.56
C GLY A 19 14.98 -5.12 5.42
N GLY A 20 14.42 -4.00 4.93
CA GLY A 20 12.97 -3.82 4.75
C GLY A 20 12.63 -3.35 3.35
N PHE A 21 11.63 -3.98 2.74
CA PHE A 21 10.95 -3.54 1.53
C PHE A 21 9.45 -3.51 1.84
N VAL A 22 8.88 -2.31 1.94
CA VAL A 22 7.53 -2.11 2.47
C VAL A 22 6.77 -1.05 1.68
N LEU A 23 5.60 -1.44 1.16
CA LEU A 23 4.57 -0.54 0.67
C LEU A 23 3.56 -0.26 1.80
N GLN A 24 3.49 0.99 2.24
CA GLN A 24 2.58 1.43 3.30
C GLN A 24 1.50 2.34 2.73
N ILE A 25 0.27 2.15 3.19
CA ILE A 25 -0.88 3.00 2.87
C ILE A 25 -1.39 3.59 4.19
N GLY A 26 -1.44 4.91 4.27
CA GLY A 26 -1.75 5.65 5.48
C GLY A 26 -2.89 6.64 5.31
N LYS A 27 -3.59 6.93 6.41
CA LYS A 27 -4.62 7.97 6.45
C LYS A 27 -3.97 9.35 6.23
N PRO A 28 -4.63 10.27 5.52
CA PRO A 28 -4.08 11.61 5.34
C PRO A 28 -3.94 12.35 6.69
N SER A 29 -4.80 12.05 7.67
CA SER A 29 -4.78 12.67 9.01
C SER A 29 -3.47 12.50 9.79
N THR A 30 -2.60 11.58 9.38
CA THR A 30 -1.30 11.36 10.02
C THR A 30 -0.17 12.20 9.39
N ASN A 31 -0.45 13.02 8.37
CA ASN A 31 0.54 13.86 7.69
C ASN A 31 -0.07 15.24 7.33
N GLN A 32 0.44 16.30 7.94
CA GLN A 32 -0.08 17.67 7.76
C GLN A 32 0.03 18.17 6.31
N GLU A 33 1.11 17.84 5.60
CA GLU A 33 1.27 18.24 4.21
C GLU A 33 0.24 17.52 3.32
N ALA A 34 -0.01 16.23 3.56
CA ALA A 34 -1.04 15.49 2.86
C ALA A 34 -2.44 16.08 3.09
N LEU A 35 -2.75 16.47 4.33
CA LEU A 35 -4.00 17.20 4.65
C LEU A 35 -4.11 18.52 3.88
N SER A 36 -3.05 19.34 3.87
CA SER A 36 -3.06 20.62 3.12
C SER A 36 -3.25 20.45 1.61
N ARG A 37 -2.92 19.26 1.08
CA ARG A 37 -3.09 18.89 -0.33
C ARG A 37 -4.44 18.23 -0.63
N ASN A 38 -5.35 18.17 0.35
CA ASN A 38 -6.64 17.48 0.25
C ASN A 38 -6.48 16.01 -0.20
N ALA A 39 -5.46 15.33 0.34
CA ALA A 39 -5.18 13.94 0.00
C ALA A 39 -6.28 13.01 0.52
N ALA A 40 -6.70 12.06 -0.31
CA ALA A 40 -7.56 10.95 0.11
C ALA A 40 -6.78 9.90 0.91
N LEU A 41 -5.50 9.72 0.58
CA LEU A 41 -4.58 8.80 1.26
C LEU A 41 -3.12 9.21 1.06
N VAL A 42 -2.24 8.60 1.86
CA VAL A 42 -0.79 8.68 1.73
C VAL A 42 -0.23 7.32 1.35
N VAL A 43 0.67 7.28 0.37
CA VAL A 43 1.42 6.08 -0.01
C VAL A 43 2.88 6.28 0.35
N ARG A 44 3.51 5.27 0.94
CA ARG A 44 4.95 5.26 1.18
C ARG A 44 5.58 3.99 0.64
N GLY A 45 6.51 4.14 -0.29
CA GLY A 45 7.41 3.07 -0.70
C GLY A 45 8.73 3.19 0.05
N TYR A 46 9.15 2.13 0.72
CA TYR A 46 10.41 2.09 1.45
C TYR A 46 11.22 0.86 1.06
N ALA A 47 12.50 1.07 0.75
CA ALA A 47 13.50 0.03 0.58
C ALA A 47 14.75 0.41 1.39
N CYS A 48 15.30 -0.53 2.16
CA CYS A 48 16.49 -0.30 2.98
C CYS A 48 17.77 -0.13 2.16
N ALA A 49 17.80 -0.62 0.93
CA ALA A 49 18.90 -0.50 -0.02
C ALA A 49 18.34 -0.19 -1.41
N GLU A 50 19.13 0.47 -2.26
CA GLU A 50 18.73 0.80 -3.65
C GLU A 50 17.37 1.52 -3.71
N ALA A 51 17.13 2.43 -2.75
CA ALA A 51 15.87 3.17 -2.64
C ALA A 51 15.59 4.00 -3.90
N GLU A 52 16.62 4.50 -4.57
CA GLU A 52 16.58 5.20 -5.85
C GLU A 52 16.05 4.34 -7.01
N LYS A 53 16.12 3.01 -6.88
CA LYS A 53 15.56 2.06 -7.86
C LYS A 53 14.14 1.62 -7.52
N THR A 54 13.60 2.09 -6.39
CA THR A 54 12.23 1.78 -5.96
C THR A 54 11.25 2.67 -6.71
N LYS A 55 10.27 2.06 -7.37
CA LYS A 55 9.21 2.78 -8.09
C LYS A 55 7.87 2.44 -7.48
N VAL A 56 7.05 3.46 -7.23
CA VAL A 56 5.65 3.31 -6.79
C VAL A 56 4.74 3.80 -7.90
N SER A 57 3.72 3.03 -8.24
CA SER A 57 2.64 3.39 -9.15
C SER A 57 1.29 3.10 -8.51
N GLY A 58 0.22 3.63 -9.09
CA GLY A 58 -1.12 3.25 -8.70
C GLY A 58 -2.16 3.50 -9.79
N THR A 59 -3.27 2.79 -9.69
CA THR A 59 -4.40 2.87 -10.61
C THR A 59 -5.70 2.80 -9.81
N ALA A 60 -6.71 3.57 -10.21
CA ALA A 60 -8.08 3.39 -9.75
C ALA A 60 -8.84 2.57 -10.79
N GLU A 61 -9.29 1.40 -10.39
CA GLU A 61 -10.08 0.48 -11.19
C GLU A 61 -11.53 0.57 -10.72
N GLY A 62 -12.48 0.77 -11.63
CA GLY A 62 -13.85 1.02 -11.23
C GLY A 62 -14.90 0.57 -12.20
N ILE A 63 -16.14 0.55 -11.71
CA ILE A 63 -17.33 0.34 -12.53
C ILE A 63 -18.26 1.53 -12.35
N VAL A 64 -18.51 2.24 -13.44
CA VAL A 64 -19.40 3.41 -13.51
C VAL A 64 -20.50 3.10 -14.53
N ASP A 65 -21.76 3.14 -14.10
CA ASP A 65 -22.91 2.83 -14.95
C ASP A 65 -22.82 1.48 -15.69
N GLY A 66 -22.15 0.50 -15.08
CA GLY A 66 -21.95 -0.84 -15.66
C GLY A 66 -20.75 -0.96 -16.59
N ALA A 67 -20.06 0.14 -16.90
CA ALA A 67 -18.83 0.14 -17.69
C ALA A 67 -17.59 0.11 -16.80
N ARG A 68 -16.56 -0.64 -17.22
CA ARG A 68 -15.25 -0.67 -16.55
C ARG A 68 -14.44 0.57 -16.93
N GLU A 69 -13.91 1.24 -15.92
CA GLU A 69 -12.98 2.36 -16.04
C GLU A 69 -11.66 2.05 -15.32
N SER A 70 -10.55 2.51 -15.89
CA SER A 70 -9.22 2.41 -15.31
C SER A 70 -8.55 3.79 -15.41
N ILE A 71 -8.12 4.33 -14.27
CA ILE A 71 -7.57 5.68 -14.16
C ILE A 71 -6.18 5.59 -13.51
N PRO A 72 -5.09 5.85 -14.25
CA PRO A 72 -3.77 5.97 -13.67
C PRO A 72 -3.73 7.08 -12.61
N LEU A 73 -3.27 6.77 -11.41
CA LEU A 73 -3.22 7.73 -10.31
C LEU A 73 -1.95 8.57 -10.38
N LYS A 74 -2.13 9.89 -10.33
CA LYS A 74 -1.03 10.81 -10.06
C LYS A 74 -0.63 10.72 -8.60
N LEU A 75 0.63 10.34 -8.35
CA LEU A 75 1.26 10.36 -7.04
C LEU A 75 1.99 11.69 -6.85
N ILE A 76 1.60 12.49 -5.86
CA ILE A 76 2.19 13.81 -5.60
C ILE A 76 3.27 13.65 -4.52
N PRO A 77 4.56 13.84 -4.82
CA PRO A 77 5.60 13.76 -3.80
C PRO A 77 5.34 14.76 -2.67
N ILE A 78 5.53 14.33 -1.42
CA ILE A 78 5.44 15.16 -0.23
C ILE A 78 6.71 15.01 0.61
N SER A 79 6.85 15.83 1.66
CA SER A 79 8.01 15.79 2.55
C SER A 79 8.21 14.40 3.13
N GLY A 80 9.40 13.84 2.86
CA GLY A 80 9.92 12.58 3.37
C GLY A 80 10.04 11.49 2.32
N GLN A 81 11.06 10.66 2.48
CA GLN A 81 11.53 9.76 1.42
C GLN A 81 10.46 8.74 1.01
N GLY A 82 10.21 8.68 -0.31
CA GLY A 82 9.28 7.73 -0.92
C GLY A 82 7.81 7.94 -0.53
N MET A 83 7.46 9.12 0.00
CA MET A 83 6.09 9.45 0.39
C MET A 83 5.36 10.26 -0.67
N TYR A 84 4.09 9.90 -0.88
CA TYR A 84 3.22 10.51 -1.86
C TYR A 84 1.85 10.79 -1.27
N ALA A 85 1.33 11.99 -1.50
CA ALA A 85 -0.08 12.30 -1.35
C ALA A 85 -0.83 11.85 -2.60
N VAL A 86 -2.01 11.25 -2.42
CA VAL A 86 -2.92 10.89 -3.50
C VAL A 86 -4.24 11.60 -3.25
N THR A 87 -4.55 12.58 -4.08
CA THR A 87 -5.88 13.21 -4.09
C THR A 87 -6.88 12.27 -4.75
N GLN A 88 -8.16 12.43 -4.42
CA GLN A 88 -9.21 11.73 -5.14
C GLN A 88 -9.18 12.14 -6.62
N GLN A 89 -8.95 11.16 -7.49
CA GLN A 89 -8.88 11.33 -8.95
C GLN A 89 -9.94 10.49 -9.66
N TRP A 90 -10.61 9.62 -8.92
CA TRP A 90 -11.73 8.82 -9.40
C TRP A 90 -13.07 9.50 -9.05
N PRO A 91 -14.09 9.34 -9.91
CA PRO A 91 -15.45 9.78 -9.63
C PRO A 91 -15.98 9.29 -8.27
N SER A 92 -16.76 10.12 -7.59
CA SER A 92 -17.52 9.69 -6.40
C SER A 92 -18.64 8.71 -6.74
N LYS A 93 -19.07 8.69 -8.01
CA LYS A 93 -20.01 7.72 -8.55
C LYS A 93 -19.30 6.41 -8.87
N GLY A 94 -20.05 5.31 -8.78
CA GLY A 94 -19.55 3.99 -9.11
C GLY A 94 -18.86 3.32 -7.93
N LYS A 95 -18.20 2.20 -8.22
CA LYS A 95 -17.45 1.40 -7.26
C LYS A 95 -16.00 1.40 -7.70
N TRP A 96 -15.08 1.58 -6.76
CA TRP A 96 -13.67 1.73 -7.09
C TRP A 96 -12.81 0.86 -6.18
N VAL A 97 -11.73 0.35 -6.76
CA VAL A 97 -10.62 -0.31 -6.09
C VAL A 97 -9.35 0.44 -6.50
N LEU A 98 -8.63 0.96 -5.51
CA LEU A 98 -7.33 1.57 -5.74
C LEU A 98 -6.28 0.49 -5.62
N THR A 99 -5.44 0.35 -6.64
CA THR A 99 -4.28 -0.52 -6.64
C THR A 99 -3.02 0.34 -6.56
N PHE A 100 -2.07 -0.08 -5.73
CA PHE A 100 -0.75 0.51 -5.65
C PHE A 100 0.28 -0.59 -5.75
N THR A 101 1.32 -0.37 -6.55
CA THR A 101 2.38 -1.34 -6.78
C THR A 101 3.72 -0.67 -6.57
N MET A 102 4.60 -1.33 -5.81
CA MET A 102 5.96 -0.94 -5.54
C MET A 102 6.91 -2.00 -6.09
N THR A 103 7.84 -1.59 -6.95
CA THR A 103 8.84 -2.47 -7.56
C THR A 103 10.26 -2.05 -7.18
N ASN A 104 11.15 -3.02 -7.04
CA ASN A 104 12.59 -2.82 -6.87
C ASN A 104 13.35 -4.03 -7.44
N PRO A 105 14.41 -3.84 -8.27
CA PRO A 105 15.16 -4.94 -8.88
C PRO A 105 15.74 -5.95 -7.88
N ARG A 106 16.09 -5.51 -6.66
CA ARG A 106 16.65 -6.34 -5.60
C ARG A 106 15.59 -7.07 -4.78
N PHE A 107 14.46 -6.42 -4.51
CA PHE A 107 13.45 -6.90 -3.56
C PHE A 107 12.18 -7.45 -4.23
N GLY A 108 12.05 -7.31 -5.54
CA GLY A 108 10.87 -7.74 -6.29
C GLY A 108 9.74 -6.71 -6.20
N GLU A 109 8.54 -7.19 -5.88
CA GLU A 109 7.32 -6.39 -5.95
C GLU A 109 6.44 -6.54 -4.71
N GLN A 110 5.76 -5.46 -4.34
CA GLN A 110 4.69 -5.45 -3.35
C GLN A 110 3.54 -4.59 -3.84
N SER A 111 2.31 -5.04 -3.58
CA SER A 111 1.12 -4.28 -3.94
C SER A 111 0.13 -4.17 -2.78
N ALA A 112 -0.72 -3.15 -2.86
CA ALA A 112 -1.84 -2.95 -1.96
C ALA A 112 -3.10 -2.64 -2.76
N MET A 113 -4.24 -3.18 -2.32
CA MET A 113 -5.56 -2.88 -2.88
C MET A 113 -6.46 -2.30 -1.79
N LEU A 114 -7.17 -1.24 -2.13
CA LEU A 114 -8.11 -0.57 -1.23
C LEU A 114 -9.45 -0.41 -1.91
N LYS A 115 -10.51 -0.92 -1.28
CA LYS A 115 -11.86 -0.67 -1.74
C LYS A 115 -12.29 0.75 -1.36
N VAL A 116 -13.02 1.41 -2.24
CA VAL A 116 -13.60 2.74 -2.02
C VAL A 116 -15.11 2.66 -2.14
N GLY A 117 -15.84 3.41 -1.32
CA GLY A 117 -17.22 3.76 -1.67
C GLY A 117 -17.80 4.86 -0.79
N GLY A 118 -18.89 5.44 -1.27
CA GLY A 118 -19.35 6.73 -0.79
C GLY A 118 -18.28 7.83 -0.95
N GLY A 119 -17.34 7.67 -1.89
CA GLY A 119 -16.17 8.56 -2.05
C GLY A 119 -15.03 8.33 -1.06
N ALA A 120 -15.17 7.46 -0.06
CA ALA A 120 -14.16 7.24 0.99
C ALA A 120 -13.45 5.90 0.88
N VAL A 121 -12.18 5.88 1.28
CA VAL A 121 -11.35 4.66 1.37
C VAL A 121 -11.81 3.78 2.54
N ASN A 122 -11.99 2.49 2.28
CA ASN A 122 -12.20 1.50 3.34
C ASN A 122 -10.84 1.13 3.98
N TRP A 123 -10.60 1.62 5.19
CA TRP A 123 -9.33 1.43 5.91
C TRP A 123 -9.21 0.08 6.64
N THR A 124 -10.31 -0.66 6.81
CA THR A 124 -10.30 -1.95 7.51
C THR A 124 -9.98 -3.12 6.58
N GLU A 125 -10.12 -2.92 5.28
CA GLU A 125 -9.94 -3.95 4.24
C GLU A 125 -8.86 -3.55 3.23
N ILE A 126 -7.61 -3.49 3.69
CA ILE A 126 -6.46 -3.27 2.81
C ILE A 126 -5.81 -4.62 2.51
N THR A 127 -6.01 -5.12 1.29
CA THR A 127 -5.36 -6.34 0.80
C THR A 127 -3.92 -6.03 0.43
N ARG A 128 -2.96 -6.86 0.86
CA ARG A 128 -1.53 -6.73 0.54
C ARG A 128 -1.05 -7.98 -0.18
N LEU A 129 -0.22 -7.77 -1.20
CA LEU A 129 0.30 -8.81 -2.07
C LEU A 129 1.81 -8.63 -2.23
N SER A 130 2.54 -9.74 -2.40
CA SER A 130 3.97 -9.74 -2.76
C SER A 130 4.20 -9.76 -4.28
N ARG A 131 3.20 -9.31 -5.05
CA ARG A 131 3.13 -9.30 -6.51
C ARG A 131 2.07 -8.31 -6.98
N ALA A 132 1.94 -8.15 -8.29
CA ALA A 132 0.88 -7.35 -8.90
C ALA A 132 -0.47 -8.00 -8.61
N PRO A 133 -1.53 -7.20 -8.38
CA PRO A 133 -2.89 -7.70 -8.45
C PRO A 133 -3.18 -8.24 -9.85
N THR A 134 -3.82 -9.39 -9.92
CA THR A 134 -4.38 -9.91 -11.17
C THR A 134 -5.70 -9.21 -11.49
N ASN A 135 -6.09 -9.19 -12.76
CA ASN A 135 -7.40 -8.66 -13.16
C ASN A 135 -8.54 -9.34 -12.40
N ALA A 136 -8.47 -10.67 -12.20
CA ALA A 136 -9.49 -11.42 -11.47
C ALA A 136 -9.63 -10.98 -10.00
N GLU A 137 -8.53 -10.68 -9.31
CA GLU A 137 -8.57 -10.15 -7.93
C GLU A 137 -9.19 -8.75 -7.87
N VAL A 138 -8.91 -7.90 -8.87
CA VAL A 138 -9.53 -6.58 -8.99
C VAL A 138 -11.03 -6.72 -9.28
N GLU A 139 -11.43 -7.62 -10.19
CA GLU A 139 -12.85 -7.90 -10.46
C GLU A 139 -13.58 -8.38 -9.21
N ALA A 140 -13.00 -9.34 -8.49
CA ALA A 140 -13.60 -9.88 -7.26
C ALA A 140 -13.79 -8.77 -6.23
N ALA A 141 -12.79 -7.90 -6.02
CA ALA A 141 -12.89 -6.77 -5.11
C ALA A 141 -13.97 -5.75 -5.53
N LEU A 142 -14.20 -5.56 -6.84
CA LEU A 142 -15.29 -4.73 -7.37
C LEU A 142 -16.67 -5.38 -7.20
N GLN A 143 -16.76 -6.71 -7.32
CA GLN A 143 -18.00 -7.48 -7.16
C GLN A 143 -18.45 -7.58 -5.70
N GLU A 144 -17.55 -7.85 -4.76
CA GLU A 144 -17.89 -7.87 -3.32
C GLU A 144 -18.50 -6.53 -2.86
N ARG A 145 -18.09 -5.41 -3.49
CA ARG A 145 -18.70 -4.10 -3.26
C ARG A 145 -20.09 -3.97 -3.86
N ALA A 146 -20.41 -4.69 -4.93
CA ALA A 146 -21.76 -4.77 -5.45
C ALA A 146 -22.71 -5.39 -4.44
N GLU A 147 -22.30 -6.51 -3.85
CA GLU A 147 -23.13 -7.27 -2.91
C GLU A 147 -23.37 -6.48 -1.62
N THR A 148 -22.31 -5.90 -1.03
CA THR A 148 -22.42 -5.11 0.20
C THR A 148 -23.34 -3.89 0.03
N ALA A 149 -23.34 -3.26 -1.15
CA ALA A 149 -24.18 -2.09 -1.44
C ALA A 149 -25.67 -2.45 -1.67
N GLN A 150 -25.99 -3.71 -1.99
CA GLN A 150 -27.38 -4.17 -2.16
C GLN A 150 -28.01 -4.67 -0.86
N VAL A 151 -27.21 -5.24 0.06
CA VAL A 151 -27.71 -5.79 1.34
C VAL A 151 -28.10 -4.70 2.35
N GLN A 152 -27.62 -3.47 2.18
CA GLN A 152 -27.93 -2.33 3.06
C GLN A 152 -29.15 -1.50 2.61
N ARG A 153 -29.99 -2.03 1.71
CA ARG A 153 -31.23 -1.38 1.25
C ARG A 153 -32.48 -1.99 1.84
#